data_AF-A0A2E5T148-F1
#
_entry.id   AF-A0A2E5T148-F1
#
_cell.length_a   1.000
_cell.length_b   1.000
_cell.length_c   1.000
_cell.angle_alpha   90.00
_cell.angle_beta   90.00
_cell.angle_gamma   90.00
#
_symmetry.space_group_name_H-M   'P 1'
#
loop_
_entity.id
_entity.type
_entity.pdbx_description
1 polymer ?
#
loop_
_entity_poly.entity_id
_entity_poly.type
_entity_poly.pdbx_seq_one_letter_code
_entity_poly.pdbx_strand_id
1 'polypeptide(L)' 'MTKSVITALDVGTTKISAVIAEISEDLELKILGVGVGPSAGLVKGVITNIPA' A
#
# COMPACT_ATOMS: atom_id res chain seq x y z
N MET A 1 -3.96 -12.33 -22.08
CA MET A 1 -4.04 -11.01 -21.43
C MET A 1 -3.92 -11.23 -19.93
N THR A 2 -2.69 -11.19 -19.41
CA THR A 2 -2.42 -11.46 -17.99
C THR A 2 -2.58 -10.15 -17.24
N LYS A 3 -3.71 -9.97 -16.57
CA LYS A 3 -3.97 -8.78 -15.76
C LYS A 3 -3.09 -8.84 -14.50
N SER A 4 -2.16 -7.91 -14.37
CA SER A 4 -1.32 -7.82 -13.18
C SER A 4 -1.98 -6.90 -12.15
N VAL A 5 -2.08 -7.36 -10.91
CA VAL A 5 -2.54 -6.54 -9.78
C VAL A 5 -1.31 -6.03 -9.06
N ILE A 6 -1.25 -4.71 -8.87
CA ILE A 6 -0.21 -4.04 -8.10
C ILE A 6 -0.83 -3.36 -6.88
N THR A 7 -0.03 -3.21 -5.82
CA THR A 7 -0.43 -2.48 -4.62
C THR A 7 0.64 -1.44 -4.30
N ALA A 8 0.24 -0.18 -4.18
CA ALA A 8 1.07 0.87 -3.60
C ALA A 8 0.82 0.91 -2.09
N LEU A 9 1.90 0.97 -1.30
CA LEU A 9 1.87 1.08 0.16
C LEU A 9 2.53 2.39 0.59
N ASP A 10 1.84 3.13 1.45
CA ASP A 10 2.37 4.27 2.17
C ASP A 10 2.32 3.96 3.67
N VAL A 11 3.49 3.95 4.32
CA VAL A 11 3.66 3.55 5.72
C VAL A 11 4.04 4.78 6.53
N GLY A 12 3.02 5.45 7.06
CA GLY A 12 3.20 6.57 7.98
C GLY A 12 3.38 6.11 9.43
N THR A 13 3.77 7.05 10.30
CA THR A 13 3.86 6.81 11.76
C THR A 13 2.50 6.62 12.42
N THR A 14 1.44 7.15 11.82
CA THR A 14 0.08 7.10 12.37
C THR A 14 -0.81 6.09 11.66
N LYS A 15 -0.66 5.95 10.34
CA LYS A 15 -1.52 5.12 9.50
C LYS A 15 -0.70 4.47 8.38
N ILE A 16 -1.17 3.31 7.94
CA ILE A 16 -0.71 2.62 6.74
C ILE A 16 -1.83 2.75 5.71
N SER A 17 -1.50 3.19 4.50
CA SER A 17 -2.43 3.31 3.39
C SER A 17 -2.02 2.36 2.27
N ALA A 18 -3.01 1.72 1.64
CA ALA A 18 -2.83 0.83 0.51
C ALA A 18 -3.74 1.26 -0.65
N VAL A 19 -3.20 1.28 -1.86
CA VAL A 19 -3.97 1.47 -3.09
C VAL A 19 -3.73 0.27 -3.99
N ILE A 20 -4.80 -0.42 -4.37
CA ILE A 20 -4.73 -1.60 -5.24
C ILE A 20 -5.18 -1.17 -6.64
N ALA A 21 -4.40 -1.54 -7.65
CA ALA A 21 -4.70 -1.23 -9.04
C ALA A 21 -4.44 -2.43 -9.95
N GLU A 22 -5.20 -2.51 -11.03
CA GLU A 22 -4.86 -3.35 -12.19
C GLU A 22 -3.97 -2.51 -13.13
N ILE A 23 -2.90 -3.10 -13.65
CA ILE A 23 -2.05 -2.48 -14.68
C ILE A 23 -2.21 -3.22 -16.01
N SER A 24 -2.49 -2.47 -17.08
CA SER A 24 -2.57 -2.99 -18.44
C SER A 24 -1.18 -3.10 -19.09
N GLU A 25 -1.09 -3.77 -20.24
CA GLU A 25 0.15 -3.85 -21.03
C GLU A 25 0.62 -2.46 -21.51
N ASP A 26 -0.31 -1.52 -21.68
CA ASP A 26 -0.05 -0.11 -22.06
C ASP A 26 0.32 0.78 -20.85
N LEU A 27 0.58 0.18 -19.68
CA LEU A 27 0.89 0.86 -18.42
C LEU A 27 -0.25 1.75 -17.89
N GLU A 28 -1.49 1.53 -18.34
CA GLU A 28 -2.64 2.20 -17.77
C GLU A 28 -3.02 1.57 -16.42
N LEU A 29 -3.27 2.42 -15.43
CA LEU A 29 -3.66 2.01 -14.10
C LEU A 29 -5.16 2.18 -13.89
N LYS A 30 -5.83 1.11 -13.46
CA LYS A 30 -7.21 1.16 -12.97
C LYS A 30 -7.25 0.86 -11.49
N ILE A 31 -7.65 1.85 -10.69
CA ILE A 31 -7.80 1.67 -9.24
C ILE A 31 -8.96 0.70 -8.96
N LEU A 32 -8.66 -0.36 -8.22
CA LEU A 32 -9.62 -1.38 -7.78
C LEU A 32 -10.13 -1.09 -6.37
N GLY A 33 -9.30 -0.50 -5.52
CA GLY A 33 -9.68 -0.17 -4.15
C GLY A 33 -8.60 0.57 -3.38
N VAL A 34 -9.01 1.13 -2.25
CA VAL A 34 -8.13 1.80 -1.28
C VAL A 34 -8.42 1.26 0.11
N GLY A 35 -7.38 1.15 0.94
CA GLY A 35 -7.47 0.70 2.33
C GLY A 35 -6.60 1.57 3.22
N VAL A 36 -7.06 1.80 4.46
CA VAL A 36 -6.29 2.53 5.48
C VAL A 36 -6.42 1.79 6.80
N GLY A 37 -5.31 1.55 7.46
CA GLY A 37 -5.22 0.93 8.78
C GLY A 37 -4.39 1.76 9.76
N PRO A 38 -4.54 1.53 11.08
CA PRO A 38 -3.63 2.11 12.06
C PRO A 38 -2.20 1.60 11.82
N SER A 39 -1.20 2.48 11.97
CA SER A 39 0.20 2.07 11.96
C SER A 39 0.63 1.67 13.35
N ALA A 40 1.32 0.54 13.46
CA ALA A 40 2.00 0.10 14.66
C ALA A 40 3.46 -0.14 14.31
N GLY A 41 4.36 0.36 15.14
CA GLY A 41 5.79 0.07 15.00
C GLY A 41 6.64 1.10 14.28
N LEU A 42 6.07 2.20 13.78
CA LEU A 42 6.84 3.30 13.18
C LEU A 42 6.75 4.57 14.03
N VAL A 43 7.90 5.08 14.48
CA VAL A 43 8.00 6.33 15.26
C VAL A 43 9.04 7.24 14.62
N LYS A 44 8.65 8.48 14.28
CA LYS A 44 9.51 9.47 13.60
C LYS A 44 10.22 8.91 12.35
N GLY A 45 9.54 8.05 11.58
CA GLY A 45 10.10 7.43 10.37
C GLY A 45 11.08 6.27 10.63
N VAL A 46 11.22 5.84 11.89
CA VAL A 46 12.09 4.73 12.29
C VAL A 46 11.25 3.55 12.75
N ILE A 47 11.61 2.35 12.28
CA ILE A 47 11.00 1.10 12.73
C ILE A 47 11.45 0.85 14.17
N THR A 48 10.50 0.71 15.08
CA THR A 48 10.73 0.51 16.52
C THR A 48 10.30 -0.87 16.99
N ASN A 49 9.17 -1.39 16.50
CA ASN A 49 8.69 -2.74 16.84
C ASN A 49 7.62 -3.20 15.83
N ILE A 50 7.80 -4.34 15.15
CA ILE A 50 6.79 -4.90 14.24
C ILE A 50 6.15 -6.11 14.92
N PRO A 51 4.92 -6.01 15.43
CA PRO A 51 4.22 -7.16 16.00
C PRO A 51 3.88 -8.19 14.90
N ALA A 52 3.94 -9.47 15.26
CA ALA A 52 3.60 -10.60 14.37
C ALA A 52 2.09 -10.81 14.24
#